data_AF-A0A3D5PR51-F1
#
_entry.id   AF-A0A3D5PR51-F1
#
_cell.length_a   1.000
_cell.length_b   1.000
_cell.length_c   1.000
_cell.angle_alpha   90.00
_cell.angle_beta   90.00
_cell.angle_gamma   90.00
#
_symmetry.space_group_name_H-M   'P 1'
#
loop_
_entity.id
_entity.type
_entity.pdbx_description
1 polymer ?
#
loop_
_entity_poly.entity_id
_entity_poly.type
_entity_poly.pdbx_seq_one_letter_code
_entity_poly.pdbx_strand_id
1 'polypeptide(L)'
;MQRFKNSDIPIWVNVLQVLLTLIMLGQVYMYFFDHDLLSATGVVIYGTPDLNLVYEMGGRTLTMAAASIFVLIMQDTRQFLVVLFMNILREGVETIIDPLFPIANAPAGPAMDFGMHVVIVAIEVLAFVVIWKRVKKRSQIGL
;
A
#
# COMPACT_ATOMS: atom_id res chain seq x y z
N MET A 1 -7.87 -22.91 -1.75
CA MET A 1 -8.36 -22.71 -0.35
C MET A 1 -7.52 -23.41 0.73
N GLN A 2 -6.92 -24.60 0.49
CA GLN A 2 -6.07 -25.27 1.50
C GLN A 2 -4.81 -24.48 1.92
N ARG A 3 -4.20 -23.67 1.03
CA ARG A 3 -3.03 -22.84 1.37
C ARG A 3 -3.31 -21.71 2.37
N PHE A 4 -4.53 -21.15 2.40
CA PHE A 4 -4.92 -20.14 3.40
C PHE A 4 -5.14 -20.75 4.80
N LYS A 5 -5.54 -22.03 4.86
CA LYS A 5 -5.83 -22.72 6.12
C LYS A 5 -4.57 -23.19 6.86
N ASN A 6 -3.46 -23.38 6.14
CA ASN A 6 -2.13 -23.76 6.66
C ASN A 6 -1.10 -22.63 6.58
N SER A 7 -1.52 -21.41 6.27
CA SER A 7 -0.62 -20.25 6.22
C SER A 7 -0.31 -19.77 7.63
N ASP A 8 0.96 -19.52 7.94
CA ASP A 8 1.38 -18.92 9.22
C ASP A 8 0.95 -17.45 9.35
N ILE A 9 0.41 -16.87 8.28
CA ILE A 9 -0.04 -15.49 8.23
C ILE A 9 -1.44 -15.42 8.86
N PRO A 10 -1.65 -14.63 9.92
CA PRO A 10 -2.97 -14.41 10.49
C PRO A 10 -3.95 -13.90 9.43
N ILE A 11 -5.20 -14.37 9.48
CA ILE A 11 -6.25 -13.97 8.53
C ILE A 11 -6.39 -12.45 8.47
N TRP A 12 -6.32 -11.75 9.60
CA TRP A 12 -6.44 -10.29 9.63
C TRP A 12 -5.31 -9.56 8.89
N VAL A 13 -4.09 -10.12 8.88
CA VAL A 13 -2.95 -9.55 8.14
C VAL A 13 -3.13 -9.73 6.63
N ASN A 14 -3.67 -10.87 6.21
CA ASN A 14 -4.07 -11.08 4.81
C ASN A 14 -5.19 -10.11 4.39
N VAL A 15 -6.19 -9.89 5.26
CA VAL A 15 -7.28 -8.92 5.00
C VAL A 15 -6.73 -7.50 4.85
N LEU A 16 -5.82 -7.08 5.74
CA LEU A 16 -5.14 -5.79 5.65
C LEU A 16 -4.41 -5.65 4.30
N GLN A 17 -3.62 -6.64 3.92
CA GLN A 17 -2.86 -6.61 2.66
C GLN A 17 -3.78 -6.56 1.43
N VAL A 18 -4.90 -7.28 1.44
CA VAL A 18 -5.92 -7.19 0.38
C VAL A 18 -6.49 -5.78 0.31
N LEU A 19 -6.83 -5.17 1.45
CA LEU A 19 -7.38 -3.83 1.50
C LEU A 19 -6.39 -2.78 0.99
N LEU A 20 -5.12 -2.84 1.40
CA LEU A 20 -4.04 -1.97 0.90
C LEU A 20 -3.84 -2.14 -0.61
N THR A 21 -3.89 -3.38 -1.09
CA THR A 21 -3.78 -3.67 -2.52
C THR A 21 -4.94 -3.06 -3.31
N LEU A 22 -6.16 -3.11 -2.77
CA LEU A 22 -7.33 -2.49 -3.40
C LEU A 22 -7.22 -0.96 -3.46
N ILE A 23 -6.69 -0.33 -2.40
CA ILE A 23 -6.43 1.12 -2.40
C ILE A 23 -5.42 1.48 -3.48
N MET A 24 -4.29 0.77 -3.56
CA MET A 24 -3.29 0.98 -4.61
C MET A 24 -3.85 0.75 -6.01
N LEU A 25 -4.71 -0.24 -6.22
CA LEU A 25 -5.39 -0.46 -7.50
C LEU A 25 -6.35 0.68 -7.86
N GLY A 26 -7.02 1.28 -6.87
CA GLY A 26 -7.81 2.49 -7.08
C GLY A 26 -6.94 3.67 -7.56
N GLN A 27 -5.77 3.86 -6.95
CA GLN A 27 -4.81 4.86 -7.40
C GLN A 27 -4.30 4.59 -8.83
N VAL A 28 -3.96 3.34 -9.15
CA VAL A 28 -3.58 2.94 -10.51
C VAL A 28 -4.69 3.25 -11.51
N TYR A 29 -5.95 2.96 -11.16
CA TYR A 29 -7.07 3.28 -12.03
C TYR A 29 -7.16 4.78 -12.30
N MET A 30 -7.05 5.59 -11.25
CA MET A 30 -7.01 7.05 -11.37
C MET A 30 -5.87 7.50 -12.30
N TYR A 31 -4.64 7.02 -12.09
CA TYR A 31 -3.47 7.40 -12.89
C TYR A 31 -3.54 6.98 -14.37
N PHE A 32 -4.15 5.84 -14.70
CA PHE A 32 -4.15 5.33 -16.09
C PHE A 32 -5.42 5.63 -16.88
N PHE A 33 -6.59 5.56 -16.23
CA PHE A 33 -7.87 5.50 -16.92
C PHE A 33 -8.74 6.73 -16.70
N ASP A 34 -8.55 7.47 -15.60
CA ASP A 34 -9.43 8.57 -15.24
C ASP A 34 -8.65 9.80 -14.77
N HIS A 35 -8.18 10.57 -15.76
CA HIS A 35 -7.46 11.83 -15.54
C HIS A 35 -8.40 12.93 -15.05
N ASP A 36 -9.72 12.75 -15.16
CA ASP A 36 -10.72 13.67 -14.62
C ASP A 36 -10.84 13.51 -13.10
N LEU A 37 -10.64 12.31 -12.55
CA LEU A 37 -10.48 12.13 -11.10
C LEU A 37 -9.20 12.77 -10.57
N LEU A 38 -8.11 12.80 -11.36
CA LEU A 38 -6.89 13.54 -11.03
C LEU A 38 -7.07 15.06 -11.11
N SER A 39 -7.78 15.55 -12.13
CA SER A 39 -8.08 16.98 -12.21
C SER A 39 -9.05 17.41 -11.11
N ALA A 40 -9.95 16.51 -10.70
CA ALA A 40 -10.86 16.71 -9.59
C ALA A 40 -10.14 16.84 -8.25
N THR A 41 -8.97 16.23 -8.03
CA THR A 41 -8.14 16.46 -6.83
C THR A 41 -7.40 17.81 -6.86
N GLY A 42 -7.44 18.54 -7.99
CA GLY A 42 -6.80 19.83 -8.17
C GLY A 42 -5.45 19.76 -8.88
N VAL A 43 -5.06 18.58 -9.40
CA VAL A 43 -3.85 18.42 -10.21
C VAL A 43 -4.14 18.88 -11.64
N VAL A 44 -3.58 20.03 -12.02
CA VAL A 44 -3.72 20.57 -13.38
C VAL A 44 -2.62 19.97 -14.27
N ILE A 45 -3.00 19.24 -15.31
CA ILE A 45 -2.08 18.60 -16.26
C ILE A 45 -1.82 19.57 -17.42
N TYR A 46 -0.65 20.21 -17.45
CA TYR A 46 -0.21 21.12 -18.52
C TYR A 46 0.52 20.36 -19.63
N GLY A 47 -0.21 19.48 -20.32
CA GLY A 47 0.26 18.82 -21.53
C GLY A 47 1.12 17.57 -21.30
N THR A 48 1.83 17.15 -22.35
CA THR A 48 2.51 15.83 -22.42
C THR A 48 3.56 15.54 -21.34
N PRO A 49 4.33 16.52 -20.81
CA PRO A 49 5.30 16.23 -19.73
C PRO A 49 4.62 15.79 -18.42
N ASP A 50 3.49 16.40 -18.09
CA ASP A 50 2.76 16.11 -16.85
C ASP A 50 2.04 14.76 -16.94
N LEU A 51 1.51 14.42 -18.13
CA LEU A 51 0.98 13.08 -18.40
C LEU A 51 2.04 11.98 -18.21
N ASN A 52 3.29 12.24 -18.63
CA ASN A 52 4.36 11.27 -18.42
C ASN A 52 4.64 11.02 -16.92
N LEU A 53 4.63 12.06 -16.11
CA LEU A 53 4.78 11.95 -14.65
C LEU A 53 3.62 11.17 -14.02
N VAL A 54 2.38 11.44 -14.44
CA VAL A 54 1.18 10.74 -13.97
C VAL A 54 1.26 9.24 -14.29
N TYR A 55 1.60 8.89 -15.53
CA TYR A 55 1.77 7.48 -15.93
C TYR A 55 2.95 6.80 -15.25
N GLU A 56 4.04 7.52 -14.99
CA GLU A 56 5.19 7.00 -14.26
C GLU A 56 4.81 6.65 -12.82
N MET A 57 4.10 7.55 -12.13
CA MET A 57 3.59 7.30 -10.77
C MET A 57 2.60 6.14 -10.77
N GLY A 58 1.67 6.09 -11.73
CA GLY A 58 0.79 4.96 -11.94
C GLY A 58 1.52 3.63 -12.15
N GLY A 59 2.57 3.62 -12.97
CA GLY A 59 3.38 2.43 -13.24
C GLY A 59 4.13 1.93 -12.00
N ARG A 60 4.65 2.84 -11.17
CA ARG A 60 5.30 2.50 -9.89
C ARG A 60 4.30 1.89 -8.91
N THR A 61 3.12 2.50 -8.77
CA THR A 61 2.04 1.97 -7.91
C THR A 61 1.52 0.62 -8.41
N LEU A 62 1.37 0.45 -9.73
CA LEU A 62 0.96 -0.82 -10.34
C LEU A 62 1.97 -1.93 -10.06
N THR A 63 3.26 -1.63 -10.17
CA THR A 63 4.33 -2.60 -9.87
C THR A 63 4.25 -3.08 -8.43
N MET A 64 4.00 -2.18 -7.48
CA MET A 64 3.86 -2.51 -6.06
C MET A 64 2.57 -3.29 -5.77
N ALA A 65 1.45 -2.93 -6.42
CA ALA A 65 0.20 -3.66 -6.34
C ALA A 65 0.37 -5.09 -6.89
N ALA A 66 1.07 -5.27 -8.01
CA ALA A 66 1.37 -6.59 -8.57
C ALA A 66 2.23 -7.44 -7.63
N ALA A 67 3.27 -6.85 -7.01
CA ALA A 67 4.08 -7.54 -6.00
C ALA A 67 3.22 -7.97 -4.79
N SER A 68 2.29 -7.11 -4.35
CA SER A 68 1.35 -7.40 -3.27
C SER A 68 0.42 -8.57 -3.60
N ILE A 69 -0.12 -8.60 -4.82
CA ILE A 69 -0.96 -9.72 -5.30
C ILE A 69 -0.14 -11.01 -5.38
N PHE A 70 1.08 -10.94 -5.91
CA PHE A 70 1.96 -12.10 -6.02
C PHE A 70 2.22 -12.75 -4.65
N VAL A 71 2.54 -11.93 -3.65
CA VAL A 71 2.81 -12.41 -2.30
C VAL A 71 1.54 -12.92 -1.60
N LEU A 72 0.38 -12.32 -1.86
CA LEU A 72 -0.92 -12.85 -1.42
C LEU A 72 -1.23 -14.24 -2.01
N ILE A 73 -0.82 -14.51 -3.26
CA ILE A 73 -1.00 -15.82 -3.90
C ILE A 73 0.00 -16.84 -3.35
N MET A 74 1.27 -16.44 -3.22
CA MET A 74 2.34 -17.33 -2.77
C MET A 74 2.21 -17.70 -1.28
N GLN A 75 1.62 -16.83 -0.46
CA GLN A 75 1.48 -17.01 1.00
C GLN A 75 2.82 -17.31 1.70
N ASP A 76 3.94 -16.85 1.12
CA ASP A 76 5.28 -17.00 1.70
C ASP A 76 5.54 -15.91 2.75
N THR A 77 5.86 -16.31 3.98
CA THR A 77 5.99 -15.39 5.12
C THR A 77 7.17 -14.43 5.00
N ARG A 78 8.25 -14.83 4.31
CA ARG A 78 9.43 -13.96 4.10
C ARG A 78 9.13 -12.92 3.04
N GLN A 79 8.49 -13.32 1.94
CA GLN A 79 8.04 -12.38 0.90
C GLN A 79 7.00 -11.40 1.45
N PHE A 80 6.12 -11.87 2.35
CA PHE A 80 5.13 -11.03 3.03
C PHE A 80 5.76 -9.95 3.90
N LEU A 81 6.84 -10.28 4.64
CA LEU A 81 7.57 -9.29 5.43
C LEU A 81 8.20 -8.22 4.55
N VAL A 82 8.78 -8.60 3.41
CA VAL A 82 9.41 -7.64 2.49
C VAL A 82 8.37 -6.68 1.93
N VAL A 83 7.21 -7.19 1.47
CA VAL A 83 6.15 -6.33 0.92
C VAL A 83 5.53 -5.44 2.00
N LEU A 84 5.25 -5.97 3.21
CA LEU A 84 4.78 -5.15 4.34
C LEU A 84 5.78 -4.04 4.67
N PHE A 85 7.08 -4.35 4.68
CA PHE A 85 8.10 -3.34 4.95
C PHE A 85 8.10 -2.25 3.88
N MET A 86 7.97 -2.61 2.60
CA MET A 86 7.86 -1.64 1.51
C MET A 86 6.59 -0.79 1.64
N ASN A 87 5.46 -1.38 2.04
CA ASN A 87 4.21 -0.66 2.27
C ASN A 87 4.37 0.37 3.41
N ILE A 88 4.98 -0.03 4.54
CA ILE A 88 5.25 0.88 5.67
C ILE A 88 6.11 2.07 5.23
N LEU A 89 7.13 1.83 4.40
CA LEU A 89 7.97 2.91 3.90
C LEU A 89 7.20 3.85 2.97
N ARG A 90 6.38 3.31 2.05
CA ARG A 90 5.54 4.12 1.15
C ARG A 90 4.57 4.97 1.96
N GLU A 91 3.78 4.32 2.80
CA GLU A 91 2.72 4.95 3.60
C GLU A 91 3.31 5.96 4.59
N GLY A 92 4.48 5.66 5.18
CA GLY A 92 5.19 6.59 6.06
C GLY A 92 5.70 7.85 5.34
N VAL A 93 6.07 7.74 4.07
CA VAL A 93 6.43 8.90 3.23
C VAL A 93 5.18 9.68 2.82
N GLU A 94 4.10 9.00 2.42
CA GLU A 94 2.79 9.62 2.13
C GLU A 94 2.23 10.38 3.34
N THR A 95 2.37 9.82 4.55
CA THR A 95 2.03 10.48 5.83
C THR A 95 2.71 11.85 5.98
N ILE A 96 3.91 12.03 5.42
CA ILE A 96 4.65 13.30 5.49
C ILE A 96 4.27 14.22 4.33
N ILE A 97 4.18 13.68 3.12
CA ILE A 97 4.01 14.47 1.89
C ILE A 97 2.58 14.99 1.76
N ASP A 98 1.56 14.17 2.00
CA ASP A 98 0.18 14.51 1.67
C ASP A 98 -0.36 15.69 2.52
N PRO A 99 -0.03 15.81 3.82
CA PRO A 99 -0.37 17.00 4.60
C PRO A 99 0.49 18.23 4.28
N LEU A 100 1.72 18.04 3.80
CA LEU A 100 2.62 19.13 3.40
C LEU A 100 2.23 19.72 2.04
N PHE A 101 1.72 18.90 1.12
CA PHE A 101 1.30 19.27 -0.22
C PHE A 101 -0.12 18.77 -0.50
N PRO A 102 -1.13 19.29 0.23
CA PRO A 102 -2.49 18.81 0.12
C PRO A 102 -3.06 19.13 -1.26
N ILE A 103 -3.70 18.13 -1.85
CA ILE A 103 -4.51 18.29 -3.04
C ILE A 103 -5.70 19.23 -2.76
N ALA A 104 -5.92 20.21 -3.64
CA ALA A 104 -6.82 21.33 -3.39
C ALA A 104 -8.28 20.93 -3.10
N ASN A 105 -8.70 19.78 -3.61
CA ASN A 105 -10.05 19.24 -3.47
C ASN A 105 -10.09 17.88 -2.76
N ALA A 106 -9.12 17.60 -1.88
CA ALA A 106 -9.08 16.36 -1.13
C ALA A 106 -10.39 16.15 -0.32
N PRO A 107 -10.96 14.92 -0.29
CA PRO A 107 -12.17 14.64 0.49
C PRO A 107 -11.96 14.83 2.00
N ALA A 108 -10.71 14.71 2.46
CA ALA A 108 -10.29 14.88 3.84
C ALA A 108 -9.34 16.08 3.95
N GLY A 109 -9.51 16.92 4.98
CA GLY A 109 -8.57 18.01 5.24
C GLY A 109 -7.18 17.48 5.65
N PRO A 110 -6.11 18.28 5.53
CA PRO A 110 -4.71 17.82 5.73
C PRO A 110 -4.46 17.13 7.07
N ALA A 111 -5.13 17.60 8.14
CA ALA A 111 -5.00 17.00 9.48
C ALA A 111 -5.73 15.65 9.61
N MET A 112 -6.85 15.46 8.89
CA MET A 112 -7.58 14.20 8.85
C MET A 112 -6.81 13.18 8.02
N ASP A 113 -6.26 13.62 6.90
CA ASP A 113 -5.41 12.82 6.00
C ASP A 113 -4.16 12.30 6.72
N PHE A 114 -3.41 13.19 7.38
CA PHE A 114 -2.30 12.81 8.28
C PHE A 114 -2.71 11.75 9.31
N GLY A 115 -3.85 11.97 9.98
CA GLY A 115 -4.36 11.06 11.00
C GLY A 115 -4.66 9.67 10.44
N MET A 116 -5.25 9.58 9.25
CA MET A 116 -5.53 8.30 8.58
C MET A 116 -4.24 7.56 8.24
N HIS A 117 -3.27 8.24 7.62
CA HIS A 117 -1.99 7.62 7.27
C HIS A 117 -1.23 7.13 8.52
N VAL A 118 -1.19 7.91 9.60
CA VAL A 118 -0.57 7.47 10.88
C VAL A 118 -1.23 6.21 11.42
N VAL A 119 -2.57 6.11 11.36
CA VAL A 119 -3.29 4.91 11.80
C VAL A 119 -2.97 3.71 10.92
N ILE A 120 -2.92 3.88 9.60
CA ILE A 120 -2.58 2.81 8.65
C ILE A 120 -1.15 2.32 8.91
N VAL A 121 -0.16 3.22 8.98
CA VAL A 121 1.23 2.88 9.29
C VAL A 121 1.33 2.13 10.62
N ALA A 122 0.63 2.57 11.66
CA ALA A 122 0.64 1.89 12.94
C ALA A 122 0.12 0.44 12.84
N ILE A 123 -0.96 0.22 12.09
CA ILE A 123 -1.53 -1.11 11.85
C ILE A 123 -0.57 -1.98 11.03
N GLU A 124 0.08 -1.42 10.01
CA GLU A 124 1.07 -2.13 9.21
C GLU A 124 2.31 -2.53 10.01
N VAL A 125 2.82 -1.64 10.87
CA VAL A 125 3.93 -1.94 11.80
C VAL A 125 3.53 -3.07 12.76
N LEU A 126 2.30 -3.05 13.28
CA LEU A 126 1.79 -4.15 14.11
C LEU A 126 1.73 -5.47 13.33
N ALA A 127 1.24 -5.44 12.08
CA ALA A 127 1.22 -6.61 11.21
C ALA A 127 2.64 -7.14 10.97
N PHE A 128 3.59 -6.26 10.66
CA PHE A 128 5.00 -6.60 10.47
C PHE A 128 5.60 -7.26 11.71
N VAL A 129 5.40 -6.70 12.89
CA VAL A 129 5.91 -7.26 14.15
C VAL A 129 5.30 -8.64 14.44
N VAL A 130 4.01 -8.83 14.17
CA VAL A 130 3.33 -10.11 14.37
C VAL A 130 3.89 -11.19 13.45
N ILE A 131 4.07 -10.89 12.17
CA ILE A 131 4.66 -11.82 11.21
C ILE A 131 6.13 -12.10 11.56
N TRP A 132 6.89 -11.07 11.92
CA TRP A 132 8.31 -11.20 12.29
C TRP A 132 8.50 -12.12 13.49
N LYS A 133 7.70 -11.93 14.55
CA LYS A 133 7.73 -12.81 15.74
C LYS A 133 7.42 -14.26 15.38
N ARG A 134 6.49 -14.51 14.44
CA ARG A 134 6.17 -15.87 13.97
C ARG A 134 7.30 -16.50 13.17
N VAL A 135 7.92 -15.75 12.26
CA VAL A 135 9.09 -16.21 11.49
C VAL A 135 10.25 -16.55 12.42
N LYS A 136 10.56 -15.68 13.39
CA LYS A 136 11.64 -15.92 14.36
C LYS A 136 11.36 -17.16 15.22
N LYS A 137 10.11 -17.35 15.68
CA LYS A 137 9.71 -18.53 16.45
C LYS A 137 9.86 -19.83 15.64
N ARG A 138 9.50 -19.83 14.35
CA ARG A 138 9.74 -20.98 13.45
C ARG A 138 11.22 -21.27 13.26
N SER A 139 12.02 -20.23 12.99
CA SER A 139 13.47 -20.38 12.81
C SER A 139 14.17 -20.95 14.05
N GLN A 140 13.65 -20.71 15.26
CA GLN A 140 14.16 -21.29 16.50
C GLN A 140 13.69 -22.73 16.75
N ILE A 141 12.57 -23.15 16.14
CA ILE A 141 12.01 -24.50 16.28
C ILE A 141 12.62 -25.48 15.26
N GLY A 142 13.38 -25.00 14.26
CA GLY A 142 14.11 -25.87 13.34
C GLY A 142 13.20 -26.67 12.39
N LEU A 143 12.14 -26.05 11.90
CA LEU A 143 11.27 -26.55 10.83
C LEU A 143 11.31 -25.61 9.62
#